data_AF-A0A023EUG7-F1
#
_entry.id   AF-A0A023EUG7-F1
#
_cell.length_a   1.000
_cell.length_b   1.000
_cell.length_c   1.000
_cell.angle_alpha   90.00
_cell.angle_beta   90.00
_cell.angle_gamma   90.00
#
_symmetry.space_group_name_H-M   'P 1'
#
loop_
_entity.id
_entity.type
_entity.pdbx_description
1 polymer ?
#
loop_
_entity_poly.entity_id
_entity_poly.type
_entity_poly.pdbx_seq_one_letter_code
_entity_poly.pdbx_strand_id
1 'polypeptide(L)'
;EENLQVRGNFIKLQFFVVFWRQKRRNFILRLDSVESVLATKSTTMAPDKKQKGRNKKITLVQSAKKDEKPANGTANGSAVEMTEEEALCAKLDEEARINAEARSCTGSLAVHPRSRDIKIANFSITFFGCEMLQDTMLELNCGRRYGLLGSNGCGKSSLLAVLGNREVPIPDHIDIFHLTREIPASSKSALQCVMEVDEERIKLEKMADELVEQDDDESQERLMDIYDRLDEMSADQAEAKASRILHGLGFDKEMQQKAAKDFSGGWRMRIALARALFVKPHLLLLDEPTNHLDLDACVWLEEELKTYKRILVIISHSQDFLNGVCTNIVHMTQKRLKYYTGNYEQFVKTRLELLENQMKQYNWEQDQIAHMKNYIAWFGHGSAKLARQAQSKEKTLAKMMAQGLTEKATDEKQLNFCFPSCGTIPPPVISEADVFAP
;
A
#
# COMPACT_ATOMS: atom_id res chain seq x y z
N GLU A 1 11.13 -15.74 34.30
CA GLU A 1 11.38 -15.13 32.98
C GLU A 1 10.08 -14.80 32.21
N GLU A 2 9.00 -15.57 32.31
CA GLU A 2 7.73 -15.28 31.60
C GLU A 2 7.03 -13.96 32.00
N ASN A 3 7.16 -13.48 33.25
CA ASN A 3 6.43 -12.29 33.70
C ASN A 3 7.09 -10.93 33.35
N LEU A 4 8.40 -10.89 33.03
CA LEU A 4 9.07 -9.64 32.64
C LEU A 4 8.92 -9.35 31.14
N GLN A 5 8.92 -10.39 30.30
CA GLN A 5 8.70 -10.25 28.84
C GLN A 5 7.27 -9.77 28.54
N VAL A 6 6.29 -10.19 29.36
CA VAL A 6 4.92 -9.70 29.31
C VAL A 6 4.83 -8.23 29.71
N ARG A 7 5.59 -7.75 30.71
CA ARG A 7 5.59 -6.33 31.14
C ARG A 7 6.32 -5.39 30.19
N GLY A 8 7.45 -5.80 29.61
CA GLY A 8 8.15 -5.04 28.57
C GLY A 8 7.31 -4.88 27.29
N ASN A 9 6.58 -5.95 26.94
CA ASN A 9 5.58 -5.90 25.86
C ASN A 9 4.36 -5.07 26.27
N PHE A 10 3.93 -5.07 27.53
CA PHE A 10 2.81 -4.24 28.01
C PHE A 10 3.13 -2.74 27.98
N ILE A 11 4.37 -2.35 28.28
CA ILE A 11 4.82 -0.96 28.19
C ILE A 11 4.95 -0.52 26.72
N LYS A 12 5.48 -1.37 25.84
CA LYS A 12 5.48 -1.11 24.38
C LYS A 12 4.05 -1.02 23.83
N LEU A 13 3.12 -1.87 24.27
CA LEU A 13 1.71 -1.83 23.87
C LEU A 13 0.99 -0.58 24.41
N GLN A 14 1.26 -0.19 25.66
CA GLN A 14 0.74 1.06 26.25
C GLN A 14 1.24 2.29 25.50
N PHE A 15 2.53 2.35 25.14
CA PHE A 15 3.07 3.43 24.31
C PHE A 15 2.48 3.41 22.89
N PHE A 16 2.25 2.23 22.31
CA PHE A 16 1.62 2.12 20.99
C PHE A 16 0.14 2.55 21.02
N VAL A 17 -0.61 2.19 22.06
CA VAL A 17 -2.01 2.61 22.27
C VAL A 17 -2.10 4.10 22.57
N VAL A 18 -1.18 4.67 23.35
CA VAL A 18 -1.10 6.12 23.59
C VAL A 18 -0.72 6.86 22.32
N PHE A 19 0.25 6.35 21.54
CA PHE A 19 0.63 6.91 20.24
C PHE A 19 -0.52 6.84 19.23
N TRP A 20 -1.27 5.74 19.19
CA TRP A 20 -2.43 5.58 18.32
C TRP A 20 -3.61 6.45 18.76
N ARG A 21 -3.85 6.60 20.07
CA ARG A 21 -4.79 7.60 20.62
C ARG A 21 -4.37 9.02 20.30
N GLN A 22 -3.07 9.35 20.34
CA GLN A 22 -2.55 10.67 19.99
C GLN A 22 -2.70 10.96 18.49
N LYS A 23 -2.43 9.96 17.63
CA LYS A 23 -2.63 10.04 16.17
C LYS A 23 -4.10 10.21 15.82
N ARG A 24 -4.99 9.44 16.46
CA ARG A 24 -6.45 9.53 16.29
C ARG A 24 -7.00 10.86 16.81
N ARG A 25 -6.50 11.38 17.93
CA ARG A 25 -6.88 12.68 18.48
C ARG A 25 -6.39 13.85 17.61
N ASN A 26 -5.17 13.77 17.06
CA ASN A 26 -4.66 14.77 16.10
C ASN A 26 -5.37 14.71 14.75
N PHE A 27 -5.89 13.54 14.36
CA PHE A 27 -6.72 13.38 13.17
C PHE A 27 -8.13 13.96 13.37
N ILE A 28 -8.76 13.73 14.53
CA ILE A 28 -10.05 14.33 14.91
C ILE A 28 -9.94 15.86 15.03
N LEU A 29 -8.87 16.38 15.66
CA LEU A 29 -8.63 17.83 15.74
C LEU A 29 -8.37 18.49 14.37
N ARG A 30 -7.86 17.74 13.38
CA ARG A 30 -7.74 18.21 12.00
C ARG A 30 -9.10 18.22 11.27
N LEU A 31 -10.00 17.30 11.57
CA LEU A 31 -11.36 17.27 11.03
C LEU A 31 -12.21 18.44 11.58
N ASP A 32 -12.14 18.72 12.89
CA ASP A 32 -12.82 19.88 13.50
C ASP A 32 -12.29 21.23 12.96
N SER A 33 -10.98 21.29 12.65
CA SER A 33 -10.39 22.46 12.02
C SER A 33 -10.79 22.63 10.54
N VAL A 34 -11.21 21.56 9.86
CA VAL A 34 -11.69 21.62 8.46
C VAL A 34 -13.18 21.99 8.43
N GLU A 35 -13.99 21.51 9.37
CA GLU A 35 -15.40 21.92 9.52
C GLU A 35 -15.53 23.41 9.90
N SER A 36 -14.67 23.93 10.78
CA SER A 36 -14.66 25.36 11.15
C SER A 36 -14.22 26.30 10.01
N VAL A 37 -13.37 25.82 9.09
CA VAL A 37 -12.97 26.56 7.88
C VAL A 37 -14.05 26.50 6.79
N LEU A 38 -14.87 25.45 6.75
CA LEU A 38 -16.04 25.35 5.87
C LEU A 38 -17.21 26.21 6.38
N ALA A 39 -17.37 26.38 7.70
CA ALA A 39 -18.40 27.22 8.29
C ALA A 39 -18.15 28.74 8.12
N THR A 40 -16.90 29.17 7.91
CA THR A 40 -16.53 30.60 7.80
C THR A 40 -16.53 31.16 6.37
N LYS A 41 -16.64 30.30 5.34
CA LYS A 41 -16.68 30.72 3.93
C LYS A 41 -18.08 31.02 3.35
N SER A 42 -19.14 30.91 4.15
CA SER A 42 -20.52 31.16 3.70
C SER A 42 -21.03 32.60 3.90
N THR A 43 -20.20 33.52 4.41
CA THR A 43 -20.60 34.93 4.60
C THR A 43 -19.55 35.86 4.00
N THR A 44 -19.67 36.21 2.72
CA THR A 44 -19.28 37.54 2.18
C THR A 44 -19.65 37.68 0.70
N MET A 45 -20.17 38.87 0.38
CA MET A 45 -20.29 39.53 -0.94
C MET A 45 -21.69 39.61 -1.57
N ALA A 46 -22.29 40.79 -1.39
CA ALA A 46 -23.27 41.43 -2.29
C ALA A 46 -22.58 41.89 -3.61
N PRO A 47 -23.34 42.22 -4.68
CA PRO A 47 -23.64 43.63 -4.94
C PRO A 47 -25.04 43.92 -5.53
N ASP A 48 -25.27 45.22 -5.75
CA ASP A 48 -26.54 45.95 -5.82
C ASP A 48 -26.99 46.33 -7.26
N LYS A 49 -28.30 46.65 -7.39
CA LYS A 49 -29.04 47.44 -8.43
C LYS A 49 -29.82 46.78 -9.61
N LYS A 50 -31.14 46.66 -9.33
CA LYS A 50 -32.35 47.27 -9.97
C LYS A 50 -32.86 46.89 -11.38
N GLN A 51 -34.11 46.36 -11.32
CA GLN A 51 -35.33 46.58 -12.15
C GLN A 51 -35.37 46.05 -13.60
N LYS A 52 -36.44 45.42 -14.13
CA LYS A 52 -37.92 45.48 -13.95
C LYS A 52 -38.57 44.19 -14.50
N GLY A 53 -39.73 43.78 -13.96
CA GLY A 53 -40.84 43.25 -14.80
C GLY A 53 -41.46 41.86 -14.55
N ARG A 54 -42.46 41.79 -13.63
CA ARG A 54 -43.74 41.02 -13.67
C ARG A 54 -43.81 39.47 -13.85
N ASN A 55 -44.25 38.84 -12.75
CA ASN A 55 -45.34 37.85 -12.57
C ASN A 55 -45.46 36.59 -13.46
N LYS A 56 -45.31 35.41 -12.85
CA LYS A 56 -46.45 34.52 -12.52
C LYS A 56 -46.08 33.38 -11.53
N LYS A 57 -46.93 33.30 -10.50
CA LYS A 57 -47.26 32.23 -9.51
C LYS A 57 -46.66 30.83 -9.71
N ILE A 58 -46.27 30.19 -8.60
CA ILE A 58 -47.06 29.15 -7.89
C ILE A 58 -46.60 29.07 -6.43
N THR A 59 -47.58 28.98 -5.52
CA THR A 59 -47.48 29.16 -4.08
C THR A 59 -47.35 27.81 -3.36
N LEU A 60 -46.39 27.71 -2.44
CA LEU A 60 -46.32 26.68 -1.39
C LEU A 60 -47.25 27.07 -0.23
N VAL A 61 -48.11 26.15 0.21
CA VAL A 61 -48.78 26.23 1.52
C VAL A 61 -48.61 24.90 2.25
N GLN A 62 -48.16 25.04 3.49
CA GLN A 62 -47.98 24.03 4.52
C GLN A 62 -49.31 23.39 4.93
N SER A 63 -49.28 22.12 5.33
CA SER A 63 -50.24 21.60 6.32
C SER A 63 -49.66 20.42 7.09
N ALA A 64 -49.50 20.64 8.40
CA ALA A 64 -49.25 19.64 9.42
C ALA A 64 -50.56 18.91 9.83
N LYS A 65 -50.47 17.62 10.17
CA LYS A 65 -51.37 16.84 11.05
C LYS A 65 -50.67 15.48 11.31
N LYS A 66 -50.19 15.23 12.53
CA LYS A 66 -50.83 14.62 13.71
C LYS A 66 -50.92 13.09 13.66
N ASP A 67 -50.37 12.50 14.71
CA ASP A 67 -50.25 11.07 15.05
C ASP A 67 -51.55 10.26 14.97
N GLU A 68 -51.44 9.06 14.40
CA GLU A 68 -52.26 7.89 14.74
C GLU A 68 -51.37 6.63 14.83
N LYS A 69 -51.45 5.93 15.97
CA LYS A 69 -51.00 4.54 16.09
C LYS A 69 -52.02 3.63 15.39
N PRO A 70 -51.57 2.49 14.85
CA PRO A 70 -52.27 1.25 15.16
C PRO A 70 -51.35 0.13 15.67
N ALA A 71 -52.02 -0.86 16.24
CA ALA A 71 -51.50 -1.91 17.10
C ALA A 71 -50.95 -3.15 16.35
N ASN A 72 -50.14 -3.90 17.10
CA ASN A 72 -49.85 -5.34 17.03
C ASN A 72 -49.94 -6.06 15.68
N GLY A 73 -48.76 -6.32 15.12
CA GLY A 73 -48.49 -7.48 14.27
C GLY A 73 -47.24 -8.19 14.78
N THR A 74 -47.44 -9.34 15.43
CA THR A 74 -46.36 -10.24 15.86
C THR A 74 -45.70 -10.83 14.62
N ALA A 75 -44.53 -10.31 14.25
CA ALA A 75 -43.63 -10.96 13.30
C ALA A 75 -42.36 -11.35 14.07
N ASN A 76 -42.21 -12.67 14.29
CA ASN A 76 -40.95 -13.27 14.74
C ASN A 76 -39.90 -13.07 13.64
N GLY A 77 -39.26 -11.90 13.62
CA GLY A 77 -37.96 -11.72 12.99
C GLY A 77 -36.92 -11.98 14.06
N SER A 78 -36.26 -13.14 13.99
CA SER A 78 -35.00 -13.35 14.69
C SER A 78 -34.01 -12.31 14.16
N ALA A 79 -33.89 -11.18 14.86
CA ALA A 79 -32.76 -10.29 14.71
C ALA A 79 -31.54 -11.11 15.12
N VAL A 80 -30.81 -11.62 14.12
CA VAL A 80 -29.49 -12.20 14.34
C VAL A 80 -28.66 -11.06 14.91
N GLU A 81 -28.38 -11.11 16.21
CA GLU A 81 -27.44 -10.19 16.84
C GLU A 81 -26.10 -10.39 16.12
N MET A 82 -25.73 -9.43 15.27
CA MET A 82 -24.40 -9.40 14.67
C MET A 82 -23.38 -9.34 15.80
N THR A 83 -22.43 -10.27 15.75
CA THR A 83 -21.32 -10.29 16.70
C THR A 83 -20.49 -9.00 16.57
N GLU A 84 -19.84 -8.58 17.66
CA GLU A 84 -19.01 -7.35 17.65
C GLU A 84 -17.93 -7.37 16.56
N GLU A 85 -17.47 -8.57 16.17
CA GLU A 85 -16.48 -8.78 15.12
C GLU A 85 -17.06 -8.65 13.71
N GLU A 86 -18.27 -9.15 13.46
CA GLU A 86 -18.98 -8.94 12.18
C GLU A 86 -19.27 -7.44 11.97
N ALA A 87 -19.63 -6.72 13.04
CA ALA A 87 -19.82 -5.27 13.00
C ALA A 87 -18.49 -4.52 12.73
N LEU A 88 -17.35 -5.02 13.23
CA LEU A 88 -16.04 -4.45 12.93
C LEU A 88 -15.62 -4.70 11.48
N CYS A 89 -15.84 -5.92 10.96
CA CYS A 89 -15.58 -6.25 9.55
C CYS A 89 -16.40 -5.35 8.62
N ALA A 90 -17.71 -5.20 8.89
CA ALA A 90 -18.58 -4.32 8.12
C ALA A 90 -18.12 -2.85 8.13
N LYS A 91 -17.57 -2.35 9.24
CA LYS A 91 -16.99 -1.00 9.30
C LYS A 91 -15.72 -0.88 8.46
N LEU A 92 -14.85 -1.89 8.49
CA LEU A 92 -13.63 -1.90 7.68
C LEU A 92 -13.95 -2.03 6.17
N ASP A 93 -15.00 -2.76 5.83
CA ASP A 93 -15.56 -2.81 4.47
C ASP A 93 -16.07 -1.45 4.01
N GLU A 94 -16.84 -0.76 4.85
CA GLU A 94 -17.32 0.59 4.55
C GLU A 94 -16.16 1.58 4.39
N GLU A 95 -15.16 1.54 5.28
CA GLU A 95 -13.94 2.37 5.16
C GLU A 95 -13.17 2.06 3.87
N ALA A 96 -13.05 0.78 3.50
CA ALA A 96 -12.41 0.38 2.24
C ALA A 96 -13.19 0.91 1.03
N ARG A 97 -14.53 0.89 1.07
CA ARG A 97 -15.39 1.43 0.01
C ARG A 97 -15.25 2.94 -0.11
N ILE A 98 -15.30 3.68 1.00
CA ILE A 98 -15.09 5.13 1.03
C ILE A 98 -13.71 5.48 0.47
N ASN A 99 -12.67 4.74 0.86
CA ASN A 99 -11.33 4.96 0.33
C ASN A 99 -11.25 4.67 -1.17
N ALA A 100 -11.95 3.65 -1.68
CA ALA A 100 -12.02 3.38 -3.11
C ALA A 100 -12.78 4.47 -3.87
N GLU A 101 -13.89 4.97 -3.33
CA GLU A 101 -14.65 6.10 -3.90
C GLU A 101 -13.83 7.41 -3.93
N ALA A 102 -12.97 7.61 -2.93
CA ALA A 102 -12.07 8.76 -2.85
C ALA A 102 -10.81 8.63 -3.74
N ARG A 103 -10.56 7.44 -4.32
CA ARG A 103 -9.49 7.20 -5.29
C ARG A 103 -9.98 7.46 -6.70
N SER A 104 -9.16 8.13 -7.49
CA SER A 104 -9.33 8.17 -8.94
C SER A 104 -8.04 7.72 -9.60
N CYS A 105 -8.18 6.70 -10.43
CA CYS A 105 -7.10 6.00 -11.10
C CYS A 105 -7.29 6.13 -12.61
N THR A 106 -6.19 6.37 -13.33
CA THR A 106 -6.15 6.36 -14.79
C THR A 106 -5.03 5.46 -15.23
N GLY A 107 -5.23 4.78 -16.37
CA GLY A 107 -4.24 3.87 -16.93
C GLY A 107 -4.83 3.09 -18.09
N SER A 108 -3.98 2.74 -19.04
CA SER A 108 -4.34 1.93 -20.20
C SER A 108 -3.50 0.67 -20.22
N LEU A 109 -4.15 -0.48 -20.42
CA LEU A 109 -3.44 -1.75 -20.56
C LEU A 109 -2.62 -1.71 -21.84
N ALA A 110 -1.30 -1.83 -21.71
CA ALA A 110 -0.32 -1.71 -22.79
C ALA A 110 0.27 -3.07 -23.19
N VAL A 111 -0.38 -4.16 -22.80
CA VAL A 111 0.02 -5.55 -23.06
C VAL A 111 -1.16 -6.32 -23.62
N HIS A 112 -0.86 -7.38 -24.38
CA HIS A 112 -1.86 -8.26 -24.96
C HIS A 112 -2.79 -8.84 -23.88
N PRO A 113 -4.12 -8.90 -24.07
CA PRO A 113 -5.07 -9.38 -23.07
C PRO A 113 -4.82 -10.80 -22.55
N ARG A 114 -4.10 -11.64 -23.30
CA ARG A 114 -3.73 -13.02 -22.90
C ARG A 114 -2.35 -13.13 -22.21
N SER A 115 -1.62 -12.03 -22.05
CA SER A 115 -0.27 -12.06 -21.46
C SER A 115 -0.30 -12.40 -19.98
N ARG A 116 0.77 -13.03 -19.50
CA ARG A 116 1.06 -13.24 -18.07
C ARG A 116 1.71 -12.01 -17.41
N ASP A 117 2.08 -11.00 -18.18
CA ASP A 117 2.66 -9.76 -17.67
C ASP A 117 1.60 -8.67 -17.49
N ILE A 118 1.79 -7.78 -16.52
CA ILE A 118 0.94 -6.62 -16.27
C ILE A 118 1.71 -5.37 -16.66
N LYS A 119 1.20 -4.63 -17.65
CA LYS A 119 1.80 -3.37 -18.08
C LYS A 119 0.73 -2.32 -18.30
N ILE A 120 0.79 -1.26 -17.50
CA ILE A 120 -0.17 -0.16 -17.53
C ILE A 120 0.58 1.12 -17.90
N ALA A 121 0.23 1.67 -19.06
CA ALA A 121 0.74 2.96 -19.53
C ALA A 121 -0.12 4.11 -19.02
N ASN A 122 0.48 5.30 -18.89
CA ASN A 122 -0.16 6.53 -18.43
C ASN A 122 -0.88 6.33 -17.08
N PHE A 123 -0.21 5.63 -16.17
CA PHE A 123 -0.76 5.29 -14.87
C PHE A 123 -0.65 6.48 -13.92
N SER A 124 -1.79 6.94 -13.41
CA SER A 124 -1.87 8.00 -12.40
C SER A 124 -2.85 7.61 -11.30
N ILE A 125 -2.50 7.95 -10.05
CA ILE A 125 -3.35 7.74 -8.87
C ILE A 125 -3.52 9.07 -8.15
N THR A 126 -4.77 9.42 -7.91
CA THR A 126 -5.16 10.54 -7.05
C THR A 126 -5.98 10.01 -5.87
N PHE A 127 -5.72 10.53 -4.67
CA PHE A 127 -6.42 10.14 -3.45
C PHE A 127 -6.80 11.38 -2.66
N PHE A 128 -8.10 11.58 -2.40
CA PHE A 128 -8.63 12.80 -1.76
C PHE A 128 -8.12 14.10 -2.41
N GLY A 129 -8.00 14.11 -3.75
CA GLY A 129 -7.50 15.26 -4.52
C GLY A 129 -5.98 15.47 -4.45
N CYS A 130 -5.23 14.61 -3.76
CA CYS A 130 -3.77 14.62 -3.77
C CYS A 130 -3.24 13.63 -4.81
N GLU A 131 -2.40 14.10 -5.73
CA GLU A 131 -1.74 13.24 -6.71
C GLU A 131 -0.60 12.44 -6.06
N MET A 132 -0.77 11.12 -6.02
CA MET A 132 0.24 10.18 -5.50
C MET A 132 1.19 9.71 -6.61
N LEU A 133 0.63 9.41 -7.79
CA LEU A 133 1.36 9.04 -9.00
C LEU A 133 0.86 9.85 -10.19
N GLN A 134 1.77 10.28 -11.06
CA GLN A 134 1.47 11.08 -12.25
C GLN A 134 2.20 10.52 -13.47
N ASP A 135 1.42 10.10 -14.47
CA ASP A 135 1.83 9.65 -15.80
C ASP A 135 3.04 8.71 -15.77
N THR A 136 2.99 7.71 -14.90
CA THR A 136 4.05 6.70 -14.77
C THR A 136 3.68 5.45 -15.55
N MET A 137 4.68 4.62 -15.86
CA MET A 137 4.42 3.28 -16.37
C MET A 137 4.51 2.29 -15.21
N LEU A 138 3.51 1.41 -15.07
CA LEU A 138 3.55 0.28 -14.17
C LEU A 138 3.87 -0.97 -14.99
N GLU A 139 5.02 -1.59 -14.74
CA GLU A 139 5.45 -2.85 -15.36
C GLU A 139 5.68 -3.90 -14.28
N LEU A 140 4.95 -5.02 -14.35
CA LEU A 140 5.11 -6.18 -13.50
C LEU A 140 5.17 -7.42 -14.40
N ASN A 141 6.31 -8.08 -14.43
CA ASN A 141 6.55 -9.24 -15.28
C ASN A 141 6.43 -10.53 -14.46
N CYS A 142 5.87 -11.58 -15.06
CA CYS A 142 5.77 -12.89 -14.45
C CYS A 142 7.16 -13.43 -14.07
N GLY A 143 7.26 -14.03 -12.88
CA GLY A 143 8.52 -14.56 -12.34
C GLY A 143 9.46 -13.52 -11.71
N ARG A 144 9.04 -12.25 -11.64
CA ARG A 144 9.77 -11.19 -10.93
C ARG A 144 9.15 -10.91 -9.57
N ARG A 145 10.03 -10.57 -8.62
CA ARG A 145 9.69 -10.24 -7.24
C ARG A 145 10.08 -8.79 -6.98
N TYR A 146 9.09 -7.95 -6.81
CA TYR A 146 9.20 -6.50 -6.73
C TYR A 146 9.12 -6.03 -5.28
N GLY A 147 10.17 -5.37 -4.80
CA GLY A 147 10.16 -4.64 -3.54
C GLY A 147 9.73 -3.19 -3.76
N LEU A 148 8.59 -2.78 -3.22
CA LEU A 148 8.07 -1.42 -3.33
C LEU A 148 8.60 -0.54 -2.19
N LEU A 149 9.43 0.43 -2.54
CA LEU A 149 10.06 1.37 -1.63
C LEU A 149 9.55 2.79 -1.85
N GLY A 150 9.58 3.60 -0.80
CA GLY A 150 9.23 5.01 -0.87
C GLY A 150 8.99 5.58 0.52
N SER A 151 8.94 6.90 0.63
CA SER A 151 8.72 7.58 1.90
C SER A 151 7.38 7.20 2.54
N ASN A 152 7.27 7.33 3.86
CA ASN A 152 6.01 7.08 4.55
C ASN A 152 4.95 8.10 4.09
N GLY A 153 3.76 7.60 3.75
CA GLY A 153 2.68 8.42 3.21
C GLY A 153 2.79 8.78 1.72
N CYS A 154 3.74 8.21 0.96
CA CYS A 154 3.77 8.43 -0.50
C CYS A 154 2.62 7.70 -1.24
N GLY A 155 2.05 6.65 -0.65
CA GLY A 155 0.93 5.89 -1.24
C GLY A 155 1.21 4.43 -1.59
N LYS A 156 2.23 3.81 -1.00
CA LYS A 156 2.57 2.39 -1.25
C LYS A 156 1.36 1.46 -1.04
N SER A 157 0.75 1.50 0.15
CA SER A 157 -0.44 0.69 0.46
C SER A 157 -1.64 1.06 -0.43
N SER A 158 -1.78 2.34 -0.80
CA SER A 158 -2.82 2.78 -1.73
C SER A 158 -2.61 2.19 -3.13
N LEU A 159 -1.36 2.12 -3.61
CA LEU A 159 -1.01 1.48 -4.88
C LEU A 159 -1.36 -0.01 -4.86
N LEU A 160 -1.01 -0.74 -3.80
CA LEU A 160 -1.39 -2.15 -3.67
C LEU A 160 -2.91 -2.33 -3.63
N ALA A 161 -3.64 -1.44 -2.95
CA ALA A 161 -5.10 -1.47 -2.92
C ALA A 161 -5.73 -1.23 -4.30
N VAL A 162 -5.20 -0.30 -5.09
CA VAL A 162 -5.63 -0.06 -6.47
C VAL A 162 -5.47 -1.31 -7.33
N LEU A 163 -4.35 -2.03 -7.18
CA LEU A 163 -4.10 -3.29 -7.89
C LEU A 163 -5.00 -4.43 -7.38
N GLY A 164 -5.09 -4.59 -6.06
CA GLY A 164 -5.90 -5.64 -5.41
C GLY A 164 -7.39 -5.53 -5.73
N ASN A 165 -7.91 -4.30 -5.81
CA ASN A 165 -9.32 -4.04 -6.12
C ASN A 165 -9.61 -4.01 -7.63
N ARG A 166 -8.60 -4.21 -8.50
CA ARG A 166 -8.72 -4.04 -9.96
C ARG A 166 -9.31 -2.68 -10.37
N GLU A 167 -8.90 -1.61 -9.67
CA GLU A 167 -9.28 -0.22 -10.02
C GLU A 167 -8.58 0.28 -11.31
N VAL A 168 -7.65 -0.52 -11.83
CA VAL A 168 -6.99 -0.35 -13.11
C VAL A 168 -7.21 -1.58 -14.00
N PRO A 169 -7.11 -1.44 -15.34
CA PRO A 169 -7.36 -2.55 -16.25
C PRO A 169 -6.27 -3.62 -16.11
N ILE A 170 -6.58 -4.67 -15.35
CA ILE A 170 -5.77 -5.89 -15.20
C ILE A 170 -6.54 -7.03 -15.88
N PRO A 171 -5.89 -7.85 -16.73
CA PRO A 171 -6.54 -8.99 -17.38
C PRO A 171 -7.28 -9.92 -16.41
N ASP A 172 -8.43 -10.44 -16.83
CA ASP A 172 -9.33 -11.24 -15.99
C ASP A 172 -8.72 -12.60 -15.60
N HIS A 173 -7.87 -13.17 -16.44
CA HIS A 173 -7.19 -14.45 -16.17
C HIS A 173 -6.05 -14.33 -15.15
N ILE A 174 -5.62 -13.11 -14.80
CA ILE A 174 -4.61 -12.89 -13.76
C ILE A 174 -5.34 -12.85 -12.43
N ASP A 175 -5.21 -13.88 -11.61
CA ASP A 175 -5.75 -13.89 -10.25
C ASP A 175 -4.86 -13.07 -9.30
N ILE A 176 -5.51 -12.31 -8.41
CA ILE A 176 -4.84 -11.37 -7.52
C ILE A 176 -5.22 -11.74 -6.08
N PHE A 177 -4.23 -11.87 -5.21
CA PHE A 177 -4.44 -11.98 -3.77
C PHE A 177 -3.78 -10.80 -3.07
N HIS A 178 -4.59 -9.96 -2.44
CA HIS A 178 -4.13 -8.82 -1.66
C HIS A 178 -4.31 -9.09 -0.18
N LEU A 179 -3.20 -9.39 0.51
CA LEU A 179 -3.22 -9.67 1.93
C LEU A 179 -3.36 -8.36 2.73
N THR A 180 -4.59 -7.98 3.02
CA THR A 180 -4.92 -6.77 3.81
C THR A 180 -5.57 -7.06 5.15
N ARG A 181 -6.20 -8.23 5.28
CA ARG A 181 -7.06 -8.57 6.40
C ARG A 181 -6.64 -9.88 7.04
N GLU A 182 -6.85 -9.95 8.34
CA GLU A 182 -6.80 -11.18 9.10
C GLU A 182 -8.00 -12.09 8.77
N ILE A 183 -7.86 -13.39 9.02
CA ILE A 183 -8.99 -14.32 8.93
C ILE A 183 -10.00 -13.98 10.04
N PRO A 184 -11.32 -13.95 9.75
CA PRO A 184 -12.34 -13.73 10.77
C PRO A 184 -12.29 -14.82 11.85
N ALA A 185 -12.68 -14.46 13.06
CA ALA A 185 -12.81 -15.45 14.13
C ALA A 185 -13.90 -16.45 13.73
N SER A 186 -13.53 -17.72 13.60
CA SER A 186 -14.46 -18.77 13.26
C SER A 186 -14.21 -20.01 14.10
N SER A 187 -15.18 -20.91 14.15
CA SER A 187 -15.04 -22.22 14.79
C SER A 187 -14.15 -23.19 14.02
N LYS A 188 -13.77 -22.84 12.79
CA LYS A 188 -12.95 -23.68 11.89
C LYS A 188 -11.50 -23.71 12.38
N SER A 189 -10.83 -24.84 12.17
CA SER A 189 -9.42 -24.96 12.55
C SER A 189 -8.53 -24.08 11.67
N ALA A 190 -7.34 -23.71 12.17
CA ALA A 190 -6.37 -22.97 11.37
C ALA A 190 -6.04 -23.68 10.04
N LEU A 191 -5.92 -25.01 10.07
CA LEU A 191 -5.70 -25.84 8.88
C LEU A 191 -6.87 -25.74 7.89
N GLN A 192 -8.11 -25.86 8.37
CA GLN A 192 -9.31 -25.71 7.52
C GLN A 192 -9.39 -24.32 6.89
N CYS A 193 -9.13 -23.26 7.64
CA CYS A 193 -9.12 -21.90 7.13
C CYS A 193 -8.13 -21.67 5.97
N VAL A 194 -7.01 -22.40 5.94
CA VAL A 194 -6.02 -22.35 4.85
C VAL A 194 -6.48 -23.17 3.64
N MET A 195 -7.11 -24.32 3.87
CA MET A 195 -7.58 -25.21 2.81
C MET A 195 -8.86 -24.71 2.13
N GLU A 196 -9.69 -23.93 2.82
CA GLU A 196 -10.93 -23.33 2.30
C GLU A 196 -10.67 -22.22 1.27
N VAL A 197 -10.07 -22.58 0.16
CA VAL A 197 -9.85 -21.74 -1.01
C VAL A 197 -10.60 -22.38 -2.17
N ASP A 198 -11.91 -22.52 -2.00
CA ASP A 198 -12.76 -23.15 -3.01
C ASP A 198 -13.00 -22.24 -4.23
N GLU A 199 -12.84 -20.92 -4.11
CA GLU A 199 -13.17 -20.01 -5.21
C GLU A 199 -12.28 -20.15 -6.45
N GLU A 200 -10.96 -20.36 -6.30
CA GLU A 200 -10.07 -20.57 -7.46
C GLU A 200 -10.34 -21.93 -8.09
N ARG A 201 -10.46 -22.97 -7.26
CA ARG A 201 -10.75 -24.33 -7.71
C ARG A 201 -12.06 -24.38 -8.48
N ILE A 202 -13.14 -23.81 -7.94
CA ILE A 202 -14.45 -23.73 -8.59
C ILE A 202 -14.36 -22.97 -9.93
N LYS A 203 -13.58 -21.89 -9.99
CA LYS A 203 -13.37 -21.13 -11.25
C LYS A 203 -12.61 -21.95 -12.29
N LEU A 204 -11.57 -22.67 -11.88
CA LEU A 204 -10.76 -23.50 -12.77
C LEU A 204 -11.56 -24.70 -13.27
N GLU A 205 -12.32 -25.37 -12.41
CA GLU A 205 -13.25 -26.44 -12.79
C GLU A 205 -14.25 -25.92 -13.84
N LYS A 206 -14.85 -24.75 -13.60
CA LYS A 206 -15.77 -24.13 -14.57
C LYS A 206 -15.10 -23.76 -15.90
N MET A 207 -13.89 -23.19 -15.87
CA MET A 207 -13.15 -22.88 -17.09
C MET A 207 -12.73 -24.13 -17.85
N ALA A 208 -12.38 -25.21 -17.15
CA ALA A 208 -12.11 -26.49 -17.78
C ALA A 208 -13.36 -27.03 -18.49
N ASP A 209 -14.53 -26.98 -17.84
CA ASP A 209 -15.80 -27.39 -18.45
C ASP A 209 -16.11 -26.58 -19.72
N GLU A 210 -15.92 -25.25 -19.70
CA GLU A 210 -16.14 -24.37 -20.85
C GLU A 210 -15.15 -24.62 -22.01
N LEU A 211 -13.91 -25.03 -21.71
CA LEU A 211 -12.87 -25.30 -22.70
C LEU A 211 -12.96 -26.72 -23.28
N VAL A 212 -13.52 -27.68 -22.54
CA VAL A 212 -13.76 -29.05 -23.05
C VAL A 212 -14.73 -29.04 -24.23
N GLU A 213 -15.63 -28.06 -24.30
CA GLU A 213 -16.57 -27.92 -25.42
C GLU A 213 -15.93 -27.33 -26.70
N GLN A 214 -14.69 -26.83 -26.63
CA GLN A 214 -13.98 -26.18 -27.73
C GLN A 214 -12.91 -27.12 -28.30
N ASP A 215 -12.96 -27.42 -29.60
CA ASP A 215 -12.10 -28.40 -30.28
C ASP A 215 -10.91 -27.75 -31.03
N ASP A 216 -10.38 -26.65 -30.53
CA ASP A 216 -9.21 -25.96 -31.10
C ASP A 216 -7.92 -26.24 -30.33
N ASP A 217 -6.79 -26.29 -31.05
CA ASP A 217 -5.48 -26.64 -30.49
C ASP A 217 -5.04 -25.70 -29.34
N GLU A 218 -5.44 -24.41 -29.39
CA GLU A 218 -5.09 -23.41 -28.37
C GLU A 218 -5.87 -23.65 -27.05
N SER A 219 -7.13 -24.04 -27.15
CA SER A 219 -7.99 -24.39 -26.03
C SER A 219 -7.54 -25.69 -25.36
N GLN A 220 -7.04 -26.66 -26.15
CA GLN A 220 -6.47 -27.90 -25.60
C GLN A 220 -5.18 -27.63 -24.80
N GLU A 221 -4.29 -26.76 -25.28
CA GLU A 221 -3.09 -26.36 -24.52
C GLU A 221 -3.47 -25.66 -23.20
N ARG A 222 -4.47 -24.77 -23.25
CA ARG A 222 -4.99 -24.09 -22.06
C ARG A 222 -5.68 -25.04 -21.08
N LEU A 223 -6.39 -26.04 -21.60
CA LEU A 223 -7.04 -27.06 -20.79
C LEU A 223 -6.02 -27.92 -20.04
N MET A 224 -4.90 -28.28 -20.68
CA MET A 224 -3.76 -28.92 -19.99
C MET A 224 -3.21 -28.03 -18.87
N ASP A 225 -2.94 -26.75 -19.14
CA ASP A 225 -2.47 -25.79 -18.11
C ASP A 225 -3.43 -25.73 -16.90
N ILE A 226 -4.75 -25.82 -17.13
CA ILE A 226 -5.77 -25.80 -16.07
C ILE A 226 -5.80 -27.11 -15.31
N TYR A 227 -5.73 -28.26 -15.98
CA TYR A 227 -5.68 -29.56 -15.30
C TYR A 227 -4.42 -29.71 -14.47
N ASP A 228 -3.26 -29.27 -14.97
CA ASP A 228 -2.02 -29.22 -14.19
C ASP A 228 -2.20 -28.36 -12.93
N ARG A 229 -2.90 -27.21 -13.07
CA ARG A 229 -3.19 -26.34 -11.94
C ARG A 229 -4.17 -26.96 -10.93
N LEU A 230 -5.18 -27.69 -11.40
CA LEU A 230 -6.12 -28.41 -10.54
C LEU A 230 -5.44 -29.58 -9.82
N ASP A 231 -4.51 -30.27 -10.47
CA ASP A 231 -3.76 -31.39 -9.89
C ASP A 231 -2.75 -30.89 -8.82
N GLU A 232 -2.12 -29.72 -9.04
CA GLU A 232 -1.36 -28.99 -8.01
C GLU A 232 -2.19 -28.62 -6.76
N MET A 233 -3.51 -28.54 -6.93
CA MET A 233 -4.49 -28.21 -5.88
C MET A 233 -5.23 -29.45 -5.35
N SER A 234 -4.85 -30.65 -5.78
CA SER A 234 -5.50 -31.91 -5.40
C SER A 234 -5.56 -32.12 -3.87
N ALA A 235 -6.70 -32.64 -3.40
CA ALA A 235 -7.02 -32.76 -1.98
C ALA A 235 -6.04 -33.66 -1.20
N ASP A 236 -5.48 -34.68 -1.86
CA ASP A 236 -4.63 -35.69 -1.24
C ASP A 236 -3.30 -35.13 -0.72
N GLN A 237 -2.80 -34.04 -1.33
CA GLN A 237 -1.59 -33.33 -0.87
C GLN A 237 -1.88 -31.97 -0.22
N ALA A 238 -3.12 -31.47 -0.35
CA ALA A 238 -3.52 -30.17 0.16
C ALA A 238 -3.29 -30.03 1.67
N GLU A 239 -3.69 -31.04 2.45
CA GLU A 239 -3.56 -31.01 3.91
C GLU A 239 -2.08 -30.98 4.34
N ALA A 240 -1.26 -31.85 3.77
CA ALA A 240 0.18 -31.91 4.06
C ALA A 240 0.88 -30.60 3.68
N LYS A 241 0.52 -30.00 2.54
CA LYS A 241 1.06 -28.71 2.07
C LYS A 241 0.61 -27.56 2.99
N ALA A 242 -0.66 -27.50 3.36
CA ALA A 242 -1.18 -26.49 4.27
C ALA A 242 -0.52 -26.60 5.65
N SER A 243 -0.38 -27.83 6.17
CA SER A 243 0.31 -28.13 7.43
C SER A 243 1.77 -27.70 7.40
N ARG A 244 2.51 -27.96 6.31
CA ARG A 244 3.90 -27.50 6.13
C ARG A 244 4.01 -25.98 6.17
N ILE A 245 3.13 -25.27 5.47
CA ILE A 245 3.13 -23.80 5.42
C ILE A 245 2.83 -23.22 6.80
N LEU A 246 1.81 -23.74 7.48
CA LEU A 246 1.47 -23.32 8.84
C LEU A 246 2.62 -23.59 9.82
N HIS A 247 3.25 -24.76 9.74
CA HIS A 247 4.42 -25.08 10.56
C HIS A 247 5.57 -24.09 10.33
N GLY A 248 5.85 -23.74 9.06
CA GLY A 248 6.85 -22.73 8.72
C GLY A 248 6.56 -21.33 9.25
N LEU A 249 5.29 -20.99 9.45
CA LEU A 249 4.84 -19.74 10.04
C LEU A 249 4.71 -19.79 11.58
N GLY A 250 5.19 -20.88 12.20
CA GLY A 250 5.25 -21.05 13.65
C GLY A 250 4.03 -21.72 14.28
N PHE A 251 3.18 -22.41 13.52
CA PHE A 251 2.05 -23.19 14.07
C PHE A 251 2.46 -24.64 14.30
N ASP A 252 2.48 -25.05 15.57
CA ASP A 252 2.63 -26.48 15.92
C ASP A 252 1.39 -27.31 15.52
N LYS A 253 1.48 -28.63 15.68
CA LYS A 253 0.39 -29.54 15.29
C LYS A 253 -0.90 -29.30 16.08
N GLU A 254 -0.81 -28.88 17.33
CA GLU A 254 -1.99 -28.62 18.17
C GLU A 254 -2.68 -27.33 17.76
N MET A 255 -1.90 -26.28 17.51
CA MET A 255 -2.34 -24.99 16.99
C MET A 255 -3.00 -25.13 15.62
N GLN A 256 -2.49 -26.00 14.74
CA GLN A 256 -3.12 -26.24 13.43
C GLN A 256 -4.56 -26.74 13.55
N GLN A 257 -4.88 -27.51 14.60
CA GLN A 257 -6.23 -28.04 14.86
C GLN A 257 -7.09 -27.11 15.70
N LYS A 258 -6.50 -26.09 16.34
CA LYS A 258 -7.20 -25.10 17.15
C LYS A 258 -8.05 -24.17 16.28
N ALA A 259 -9.19 -23.73 16.82
CA ALA A 259 -10.13 -22.88 16.10
C ALA A 259 -9.58 -21.46 15.89
N ALA A 260 -9.88 -20.85 14.74
CA ALA A 260 -9.43 -19.51 14.36
C ALA A 260 -9.84 -18.43 15.39
N LYS A 261 -10.97 -18.60 16.06
CA LYS A 261 -11.45 -17.69 17.12
C LYS A 261 -10.61 -17.67 18.39
N ASP A 262 -9.82 -18.71 18.64
CA ASP A 262 -9.01 -18.82 19.85
C ASP A 262 -7.59 -18.27 19.64
N PHE A 263 -7.33 -17.66 18.47
CA PHE A 263 -6.07 -17.00 18.12
C PHE A 263 -6.17 -15.49 18.27
N SER A 264 -5.05 -14.85 18.61
CA SER A 264 -4.96 -13.38 18.55
C SER A 264 -4.95 -12.90 17.10
N GLY A 265 -5.24 -11.61 16.89
CA GLY A 265 -5.28 -11.06 15.53
C GLY A 265 -3.97 -11.20 14.75
N GLY A 266 -2.82 -11.11 15.43
CA GLY A 266 -1.52 -11.37 14.80
C GLY A 266 -1.39 -12.80 14.28
N TRP A 267 -1.85 -13.79 15.05
CA TRP A 267 -1.89 -15.19 14.61
C TRP A 267 -2.90 -15.40 13.48
N ARG A 268 -4.09 -14.79 13.54
CA ARG A 268 -5.08 -14.86 12.43
C ARG A 268 -4.55 -14.22 11.15
N MET A 269 -3.73 -13.17 11.24
CA MET A 269 -3.01 -12.61 10.10
C MET A 269 -1.98 -13.60 9.53
N ARG A 270 -1.27 -14.36 10.37
CA ARG A 270 -0.39 -15.44 9.90
C ARG A 270 -1.17 -16.55 9.18
N ILE A 271 -2.37 -16.91 9.65
CA ILE A 271 -3.24 -17.87 8.93
C ILE A 271 -3.65 -17.28 7.57
N ALA A 272 -3.96 -15.98 7.49
CA ALA A 272 -4.28 -15.32 6.23
C ALA A 272 -3.08 -15.32 5.26
N LEU A 273 -1.87 -15.11 5.76
CA LEU A 273 -0.63 -15.26 4.99
C LEU A 273 -0.43 -16.72 4.52
N ALA A 274 -0.65 -17.70 5.40
CA ALA A 274 -0.59 -19.12 5.06
C ALA A 274 -1.55 -19.47 3.92
N ARG A 275 -2.78 -18.94 3.97
CA ARG A 275 -3.78 -19.07 2.91
C ARG A 275 -3.26 -18.49 1.59
N ALA A 276 -2.72 -17.28 1.61
CA ALA A 276 -2.15 -16.63 0.41
C ALA A 276 -1.02 -17.45 -0.23
N LEU A 277 -0.13 -18.03 0.58
CA LEU A 277 0.96 -18.90 0.15
C LEU A 277 0.46 -20.28 -0.35
N PHE A 278 -0.66 -20.75 0.19
CA PHE A 278 -1.29 -22.00 -0.24
C PHE A 278 -1.94 -21.84 -1.63
N VAL A 279 -2.70 -20.75 -1.84
CA VAL A 279 -3.33 -20.38 -3.13
C VAL A 279 -2.29 -20.23 -4.23
N LYS A 280 -1.16 -19.54 -3.94
CA LYS A 280 -0.13 -19.18 -4.93
C LYS A 280 -0.71 -18.44 -6.14
N PRO A 281 -1.29 -17.25 -5.94
CA PRO A 281 -1.95 -16.52 -7.01
C PRO A 281 -0.99 -16.04 -8.11
N HIS A 282 -1.50 -15.61 -9.28
CA HIS A 282 -0.66 -14.98 -10.31
C HIS A 282 -0.03 -13.66 -9.86
N LEU A 283 -0.77 -12.84 -9.11
CA LEU A 283 -0.28 -11.62 -8.47
C LEU A 283 -0.49 -11.69 -6.96
N LEU A 284 0.60 -11.84 -6.21
CA LEU A 284 0.59 -11.78 -4.75
C LEU A 284 1.05 -10.41 -4.26
N LEU A 285 0.19 -9.72 -3.52
CA LEU A 285 0.46 -8.41 -2.93
C LEU A 285 0.55 -8.53 -1.40
N LEU A 286 1.72 -8.21 -0.85
CA LEU A 286 2.00 -8.27 0.59
C LEU A 286 2.39 -6.89 1.11
N ASP A 287 1.69 -6.38 2.12
CA ASP A 287 2.01 -5.13 2.81
C ASP A 287 2.58 -5.43 4.21
N GLU A 288 3.88 -5.20 4.39
CA GLU A 288 4.64 -5.44 5.61
C GLU A 288 4.41 -6.84 6.25
N PRO A 289 4.65 -7.95 5.52
CA PRO A 289 4.34 -9.29 5.98
C PRO A 289 5.16 -9.75 7.20
N THR A 290 6.29 -9.11 7.48
CA THR A 290 7.20 -9.47 8.58
C THR A 290 6.78 -8.91 9.94
N ASN A 291 5.83 -7.96 10.00
CA ASN A 291 5.50 -7.23 11.25
C ASN A 291 4.91 -8.10 12.36
N HIS A 292 4.27 -9.21 12.00
CA HIS A 292 3.65 -10.13 12.95
C HIS A 292 4.39 -11.46 13.07
N LEU A 293 5.60 -11.55 12.49
CA LEU A 293 6.41 -12.75 12.43
C LEU A 293 7.59 -12.66 13.40
N ASP A 294 7.93 -13.79 14.00
CA ASP A 294 9.18 -14.04 14.72
C ASP A 294 10.31 -14.31 13.71
N LEU A 295 11.55 -14.30 14.19
CA LEU A 295 12.73 -14.39 13.32
C LEU A 295 12.73 -15.68 12.49
N ASP A 296 12.44 -16.82 13.11
CA ASP A 296 12.45 -18.12 12.42
C ASP A 296 11.37 -18.18 11.33
N ALA A 297 10.16 -17.70 11.63
CA ALA A 297 9.09 -17.58 10.63
C ALA A 297 9.42 -16.58 9.51
N CYS A 298 10.16 -15.51 9.80
CA CYS A 298 10.62 -14.56 8.77
C CYS A 298 11.62 -15.21 7.81
N VAL A 299 12.59 -15.95 8.34
CA VAL A 299 13.60 -16.68 7.52
C VAL A 299 12.91 -17.73 6.66
N TRP A 300 11.99 -18.50 7.24
CA TRP A 300 11.22 -19.49 6.49
C TRP A 300 10.38 -18.83 5.36
N LEU A 301 9.72 -17.71 5.67
CA LEU A 301 8.94 -16.97 4.68
C LEU A 301 9.84 -16.44 3.54
N GLU A 302 11.03 -15.93 3.87
CA GLU A 302 12.00 -15.48 2.88
C GLU A 302 12.38 -16.61 1.91
N GLU A 303 12.68 -17.80 2.43
CA GLU A 303 13.00 -18.98 1.63
C GLU A 303 11.85 -19.42 0.72
N GLU A 304 10.62 -19.46 1.26
CA GLU A 304 9.43 -19.84 0.49
C GLU A 304 9.16 -18.81 -0.63
N LEU A 305 9.22 -17.50 -0.33
CA LEU A 305 8.98 -16.43 -1.30
C LEU A 305 10.09 -16.28 -2.34
N LYS A 306 11.33 -16.64 -2.01
CA LYS A 306 12.46 -16.63 -2.95
C LYS A 306 12.22 -17.56 -4.15
N THR A 307 11.49 -18.66 -3.93
CA THR A 307 11.15 -19.64 -4.98
C THR A 307 9.86 -19.29 -5.74
N TYR A 308 9.23 -18.16 -5.41
CA TYR A 308 7.97 -17.75 -6.04
C TYR A 308 8.15 -17.46 -7.53
N LYS A 309 7.43 -18.21 -8.37
CA LYS A 309 7.56 -18.21 -9.85
C LYS A 309 6.62 -17.22 -10.56
N ARG A 310 5.67 -16.63 -9.84
CA ARG A 310 4.65 -15.70 -10.35
C ARG A 310 5.00 -14.26 -9.97
N ILE A 311 4.09 -13.31 -10.12
CA ILE A 311 4.35 -11.92 -9.76
C ILE A 311 4.18 -11.74 -8.27
N LEU A 312 5.21 -11.23 -7.60
CA LEU A 312 5.20 -10.92 -6.18
C LEU A 312 5.52 -9.44 -5.99
N VAL A 313 4.65 -8.71 -5.30
CA VAL A 313 4.88 -7.31 -4.92
C VAL A 313 4.84 -7.22 -3.40
N ILE A 314 5.94 -6.75 -2.82
CA ILE A 314 6.13 -6.67 -1.37
C ILE A 314 6.42 -5.23 -0.99
N ILE A 315 5.70 -4.72 0.00
CA ILE A 315 6.15 -3.57 0.79
C ILE A 315 6.80 -4.13 2.05
N SER A 316 8.06 -3.75 2.29
CA SER A 316 8.72 -4.07 3.56
C SER A 316 9.69 -2.95 3.94
N HIS A 317 9.79 -2.69 5.23
CA HIS A 317 10.84 -1.86 5.81
C HIS A 317 12.13 -2.63 6.15
N SER A 318 12.11 -3.97 6.09
CA SER A 318 13.26 -4.82 6.39
C SER A 318 14.20 -4.91 5.19
N GLN A 319 15.46 -4.48 5.37
CA GLN A 319 16.47 -4.49 4.32
C GLN A 319 16.88 -5.92 3.95
N ASP A 320 17.13 -6.76 4.95
CA ASP A 320 17.57 -8.15 4.76
C ASP A 320 16.52 -8.96 4.00
N PHE A 321 15.25 -8.81 4.39
CA PHE A 321 14.12 -9.49 3.74
C PHE A 321 13.98 -9.08 2.26
N LEU A 322 14.06 -7.78 1.96
CA LEU A 322 14.03 -7.30 0.58
C LEU A 322 15.23 -7.81 -0.22
N ASN A 323 16.40 -7.89 0.40
CA ASN A 323 17.62 -8.36 -0.23
C ASN A 323 17.57 -9.84 -0.59
N GLY A 324 16.96 -10.67 0.27
CA GLY A 324 16.82 -12.10 0.07
C GLY A 324 15.73 -12.51 -0.92
N VAL A 325 14.60 -11.79 -0.92
CA VAL A 325 13.44 -12.13 -1.77
C VAL A 325 13.44 -11.41 -3.11
N CYS A 326 13.69 -10.09 -3.15
CA CYS A 326 13.35 -9.28 -4.31
C CYS A 326 14.39 -9.38 -5.44
N THR A 327 13.91 -9.46 -6.68
CA THR A 327 14.75 -9.40 -7.90
C THR A 327 14.82 -7.99 -8.48
N ASN A 328 13.83 -7.17 -8.15
CA ASN A 328 13.67 -5.83 -8.65
C ASN A 328 13.16 -4.94 -7.52
N ILE A 329 13.60 -3.69 -7.51
CA ILE A 329 13.12 -2.68 -6.58
C ILE A 329 12.37 -1.61 -7.36
N VAL A 330 11.15 -1.33 -6.92
CA VAL A 330 10.31 -0.24 -7.43
C VAL A 330 10.37 0.88 -6.42
N HIS A 331 11.02 1.98 -6.77
CA HIS A 331 11.12 3.16 -5.90
C HIS A 331 10.07 4.19 -6.32
N MET A 332 9.10 4.40 -5.45
CA MET A 332 8.08 5.44 -5.56
C MET A 332 8.64 6.76 -5.03
N THR A 333 9.04 7.64 -5.95
CA THR A 333 9.61 8.95 -5.64
C THR A 333 9.20 9.99 -6.67
N GLN A 334 9.08 11.26 -6.27
CA GLN A 334 8.67 12.36 -7.17
C GLN A 334 7.38 12.06 -7.95
N LYS A 335 6.39 11.43 -7.29
CA LYS A 335 5.11 10.98 -7.91
C LYS A 335 5.28 10.02 -9.10
N ARG A 336 6.40 9.31 -9.22
CA ARG A 336 6.69 8.35 -10.29
C ARG A 336 7.23 7.04 -9.74
N LEU A 337 7.12 5.98 -10.54
CA LEU A 337 7.71 4.68 -10.25
C LEU A 337 9.04 4.57 -11.01
N LYS A 338 10.14 4.38 -10.28
CA LYS A 338 11.47 4.10 -10.85
C LYS A 338 11.83 2.65 -10.60
N TYR A 339 12.24 1.95 -11.66
CA TYR A 339 12.57 0.53 -11.61
C TYR A 339 14.08 0.34 -11.54
N TYR A 340 14.51 -0.49 -10.59
CA TYR A 340 15.90 -0.91 -10.44
C TYR A 340 15.95 -2.43 -10.53
N THR A 341 16.88 -2.93 -11.34
CA THR A 341 17.12 -4.37 -11.46
C THR A 341 18.15 -4.75 -10.41
N GLY A 342 17.88 -5.80 -9.65
CA GLY A 342 18.74 -6.22 -8.56
C GLY A 342 18.06 -6.30 -7.21
N ASN A 343 18.85 -6.70 -6.22
CA ASN A 343 18.45 -6.75 -4.81
C ASN A 343 18.49 -5.34 -4.16
N TYR A 344 18.16 -5.28 -2.87
CA TYR A 344 18.13 -4.01 -2.12
C TYR A 344 19.49 -3.30 -2.10
N GLU A 345 20.58 -4.04 -1.88
CA GLU A 345 21.93 -3.47 -1.85
C GLU A 345 22.33 -2.83 -3.19
N GLN A 346 22.05 -3.51 -4.30
CA GLN A 346 22.30 -2.97 -5.65
C GLN A 346 21.48 -1.70 -5.90
N PHE A 347 20.23 -1.66 -5.43
CA PHE A 347 19.42 -0.46 -5.46
C PHE A 347 20.06 0.70 -4.68
N VAL A 348 20.49 0.47 -3.43
CA VAL A 348 21.12 1.50 -2.59
C VAL A 348 22.38 2.04 -3.27
N LYS A 349 23.26 1.16 -3.75
CA LYS A 349 24.48 1.54 -4.45
C LYS A 349 24.18 2.37 -5.71
N THR A 350 23.31 1.87 -6.57
CA THR A 350 22.93 2.56 -7.82
C THR A 350 22.30 3.92 -7.53
N ARG A 351 21.46 4.00 -6.50
CA ARG A 351 20.83 5.25 -6.07
C ARG A 351 21.85 6.27 -5.58
N LEU A 352 22.81 5.86 -4.75
CA LEU A 352 23.87 6.75 -4.26
C LEU A 352 24.72 7.29 -5.41
N GLU A 353 25.12 6.44 -6.36
CA GLU A 353 25.86 6.84 -7.55
C GLU A 353 25.08 7.85 -8.40
N LEU A 354 23.77 7.63 -8.59
CA LEU A 354 22.90 8.56 -9.32
C LEU A 354 22.77 9.91 -8.60
N LEU A 355 22.61 9.91 -7.28
CA LEU A 355 22.51 11.14 -6.48
C LEU A 355 23.83 11.93 -6.50
N GLU A 356 24.98 11.27 -6.41
CA GLU A 356 26.28 11.92 -6.52
C GLU A 356 26.49 12.54 -7.91
N ASN A 357 26.14 11.81 -8.97
CA ASN A 357 26.25 12.31 -10.34
C ASN A 357 25.33 13.52 -10.56
N GLN A 358 24.09 13.45 -10.05
CA GLN A 358 23.15 14.57 -10.09
C GLN A 358 23.68 15.78 -9.31
N MET A 359 24.25 15.59 -8.12
CA MET A 359 24.86 16.69 -7.35
C MET A 359 26.06 17.31 -8.05
N LYS A 360 26.94 16.51 -8.65
CA LYS A 360 28.09 17.02 -9.42
C LYS A 360 27.63 17.85 -10.61
N GLN A 361 26.63 17.35 -11.37
CA GLN A 361 26.05 18.08 -12.48
C GLN A 361 25.37 19.38 -12.03
N TYR A 362 24.58 19.32 -10.96
CA TYR A 362 23.96 20.50 -10.37
C TYR A 362 25.00 21.56 -9.97
N ASN A 363 26.04 21.17 -9.23
CA ASN A 363 27.09 22.10 -8.80
C ASN A 363 27.82 22.71 -10.01
N TRP A 364 28.15 21.89 -11.01
CA TRP A 364 28.78 22.37 -12.24
C TRP A 364 27.90 23.39 -12.98
N GLU A 365 26.59 23.12 -13.11
CA GLU A 365 25.64 24.05 -13.71
C GLU A 365 25.53 25.35 -12.90
N GLN A 366 25.49 25.28 -11.57
CA GLN A 366 25.44 26.46 -10.69
C GLN A 366 26.72 27.31 -10.80
N ASP A 367 27.90 26.67 -10.84
CA ASP A 367 29.18 27.36 -11.03
C ASP A 367 29.26 28.05 -12.39
N GLN A 368 28.79 27.39 -13.46
CA GLN A 368 28.69 28.01 -14.78
C GLN A 368 27.74 29.21 -14.78
N ILE A 369 26.56 29.06 -14.17
CA ILE A 369 25.59 30.15 -14.02
C ILE A 369 26.21 31.32 -13.25
N ALA A 370 26.87 31.05 -12.12
CA ALA A 370 27.51 32.06 -11.29
C ALA A 370 28.61 32.80 -12.06
N HIS A 371 29.48 32.06 -12.76
CA HIS A 371 30.53 32.63 -13.60
C HIS A 371 29.97 33.50 -14.74
N MET A 372 28.92 33.04 -15.43
CA MET A 372 28.26 33.81 -16.49
C MET A 372 27.59 35.07 -15.94
N LYS A 373 26.90 34.99 -14.81
CA LYS A 373 26.28 36.14 -14.13
C LYS A 373 27.32 37.17 -13.70
N ASN A 374 28.42 36.73 -13.09
CA ASN A 374 29.52 37.61 -12.69
C ASN A 374 30.15 38.30 -13.91
N TYR A 375 30.34 37.57 -15.02
CA TYR A 375 30.85 38.14 -16.25
C TYR A 375 29.90 39.21 -16.84
N ILE A 376 28.59 38.92 -16.88
CA ILE A 376 27.59 39.88 -17.37
C ILE A 376 27.57 41.13 -16.48
N ALA A 377 27.62 40.96 -15.17
CA ALA A 377 27.63 42.08 -14.22
C ALA A 377 28.87 42.98 -14.38
N TRP A 378 30.06 42.39 -14.51
CA TRP A 378 31.31 43.16 -14.58
C TRP A 378 31.55 43.80 -15.95
N PHE A 379 31.18 43.12 -17.04
CA PHE A 379 31.47 43.55 -18.42
C PHE A 379 30.26 44.11 -19.19
N GLY A 380 29.05 44.05 -18.63
CA GLY A 380 27.81 44.50 -19.29
C GLY A 380 27.76 46.00 -19.57
N HIS A 381 28.42 46.82 -18.74
CA HIS A 381 28.52 48.28 -18.91
C HIS A 381 29.90 48.75 -19.41
N GLY A 382 30.77 47.81 -19.81
CA GLY A 382 32.11 48.11 -20.29
C GLY A 382 32.15 48.57 -21.76
N SER A 383 33.34 48.53 -22.37
CA SER A 383 33.54 48.85 -23.78
C SER A 383 32.58 48.09 -24.71
N ALA A 384 32.18 48.70 -25.84
CA ALA A 384 31.19 48.15 -26.78
C ALA A 384 31.48 46.70 -27.23
N LYS A 385 32.77 46.31 -27.33
CA LYS A 385 33.17 44.93 -27.65
C LYS A 385 32.84 43.96 -26.51
N LEU A 386 33.12 44.35 -25.26
CA LEU A 386 32.87 43.55 -24.06
C LEU A 386 31.37 43.44 -23.76
N ALA A 387 30.62 44.54 -23.97
CA ALA A 387 29.16 44.55 -23.83
C ALA A 387 28.47 43.58 -24.80
N ARG A 388 28.89 43.52 -26.07
CA ARG A 388 28.39 42.53 -27.04
C ARG A 388 28.67 41.08 -26.62
N GLN A 389 29.85 40.83 -26.03
CA GLN A 389 30.20 39.50 -25.53
C GLN A 389 29.38 39.11 -24.30
N ALA A 390 29.10 40.06 -23.41
CA ALA A 390 28.22 39.87 -22.26
C ALA A 390 26.78 39.53 -22.71
N GLN A 391 26.23 40.27 -23.68
CA GLN A 391 24.91 39.99 -24.27
C GLN A 391 24.82 38.60 -24.93
N SER A 392 25.90 38.13 -25.56
CA SER A 392 25.95 36.76 -26.10
C SER A 392 25.90 35.69 -25.00
N LYS A 393 26.62 35.90 -23.89
CA LYS A 393 26.58 35.00 -22.73
C LYS A 393 25.23 35.05 -22.03
N GLU A 394 24.59 36.21 -21.96
CA GLU A 394 23.23 36.37 -21.43
C GLU A 394 22.21 35.54 -22.22
N LYS A 395 22.25 35.59 -23.56
CA LYS A 395 21.41 34.72 -24.41
C LYS A 395 21.69 33.23 -24.18
N THR A 396 22.95 32.87 -23.97
CA THR A 396 23.33 31.48 -23.68
C THR A 396 22.80 31.02 -22.32
N LEU A 397 22.89 31.87 -21.30
CA LEU A 397 22.35 31.62 -19.97
C LEU A 397 20.82 31.48 -20.02
N ALA A 398 20.13 32.37 -20.74
CA ALA A 398 18.69 32.30 -20.95
C ALA A 398 18.27 30.99 -21.64
N LYS A 399 19.06 30.52 -22.63
CA LYS A 399 18.84 29.22 -23.28
C LYS A 399 19.04 28.06 -22.31
N MET A 400 20.09 28.07 -21.49
CA MET A 400 20.33 27.04 -20.46
C MET A 400 19.17 26.98 -19.46
N MET A 401 18.69 28.14 -18.98
CA MET A 401 17.54 28.19 -18.06
C MET A 401 16.24 27.68 -18.73
N ALA A 402 16.03 27.97 -20.01
CA ALA A 402 14.86 27.51 -20.75
C ALA A 402 14.88 25.99 -21.04
N GLN A 403 16.06 25.37 -21.11
CA GLN A 403 16.21 23.92 -21.32
C GLN A 403 15.91 23.09 -20.06
N GLY A 404 15.75 23.74 -18.90
CA GLY A 404 15.55 23.08 -17.62
C GLY A 404 16.90 22.72 -16.98
N LEU A 405 17.15 23.25 -15.79
CA LEU A 405 18.35 22.95 -15.00
C LEU A 405 18.17 21.64 -14.27
N THR A 406 19.29 20.97 -13.99
CA THR A 406 19.31 19.81 -13.12
C THR A 406 18.77 20.23 -11.75
N GLU A 407 17.82 19.48 -11.20
CA GLU A 407 17.33 19.74 -9.85
C GLU A 407 18.38 19.35 -8.82
N LYS A 408 18.44 20.10 -7.72
CA LYS A 408 19.31 19.73 -6.59
C LYS A 408 18.88 18.37 -6.05
N ALA A 409 19.82 17.44 -5.94
CA ALA A 409 19.55 16.18 -5.25
C ALA A 409 19.22 16.51 -3.78
N THR A 410 17.97 16.27 -3.38
CA THR A 410 17.54 16.35 -1.99
C THR A 410 17.41 14.95 -1.44
N ASP A 411 18.09 14.68 -0.34
CA ASP A 411 17.81 13.46 0.42
C ASP A 411 16.36 13.47 0.90
N GLU A 412 15.74 12.29 0.93
CA GLU A 412 14.43 12.14 1.55
C GLU A 412 14.57 12.55 3.03
N LYS A 413 13.59 13.32 3.53
CA LYS A 413 13.63 13.85 4.90
C LYS A 413 13.82 12.71 5.90
N GLN A 414 15.02 12.61 6.48
CA GLN A 414 15.29 11.69 7.57
C GLN A 414 14.75 12.30 8.87
N LEU A 415 13.91 11.55 9.59
CA LEU A 415 13.46 11.93 10.92
C LEU A 415 14.59 11.65 11.90
N ASN A 416 15.31 12.70 12.30
CA ASN A 416 16.32 12.59 13.33
C ASN A 416 15.64 12.58 14.71
N PHE A 417 15.59 11.40 15.32
CA PHE A 417 15.16 11.26 16.70
C PHE A 417 16.35 11.51 17.63
N CYS A 418 16.27 12.59 18.41
CA CYS A 418 17.19 12.79 19.53
C CYS A 418 16.49 12.31 20.80
N PHE A 419 17.02 11.27 21.42
CA PHE A 419 16.60 10.87 22.75
C PHE A 419 17.47 11.63 23.75
N PRO A 420 16.89 12.48 24.60
CA PRO A 420 17.64 13.10 25.67
C PRO A 420 18.21 11.98 26.56
N SER A 421 19.45 12.14 27.05
CA SER A 421 19.99 11.16 27.98
C SER A 421 19.06 11.09 29.19
N CYS A 422 18.65 9.88 29.56
CA CYS A 422 18.08 9.66 30.87
C CYS A 422 19.13 10.20 31.85
N GLY A 423 18.80 11.22 32.65
CA GLY A 423 19.71 11.69 33.69
C GLY A 423 20.07 10.55 34.64
N THR A 424 20.91 10.83 35.63
CA THR A 424 21.17 9.87 36.72
C THR A 424 19.87 9.57 37.45
N ILE A 425 19.35 8.35 37.30
CA ILE A 425 18.18 7.88 38.04
C ILE A 425 18.59 7.79 39.52
N PRO A 426 17.89 8.44 40.45
CA PRO A 426 18.21 8.31 41.87
C PRO A 426 17.99 6.85 42.31
N PRO A 427 18.92 6.24 43.08
CA PRO A 427 18.74 4.88 43.58
C PRO A 427 17.47 4.75 44.46
N PRO A 428 16.83 3.58 44.50
CA PRO A 428 17.32 2.29 43.99
C PRO A 428 16.91 2.03 42.54
N VAL A 429 17.92 1.87 41.68
CA VAL A 429 17.75 1.26 40.36
C VAL A 429 17.84 -0.24 40.58
N ILE A 430 16.73 -0.96 40.42
CA ILE A 430 16.77 -2.42 40.43
C ILE A 430 17.51 -2.83 39.16
N SER A 431 18.73 -3.35 39.32
CA SER A 431 19.43 -4.02 38.22
C SER A 431 18.72 -5.35 37.95
N GLU A 432 18.53 -5.74 36.69
CA GLU A 432 17.87 -7.02 36.34
C GLU A 432 18.59 -8.24 36.95
N ALA A 433 19.83 -8.08 37.42
CA ALA A 433 20.57 -9.10 38.15
C ALA A 433 20.04 -9.37 39.58
N ASP A 434 19.31 -8.44 40.19
CA ASP A 434 18.83 -8.57 41.58
C ASP A 434 17.39 -9.11 41.69
N VAL A 435 16.74 -9.44 40.57
CA VAL A 435 15.40 -10.07 40.54
C VAL A 435 15.49 -11.61 40.58
N PHE A 436 16.69 -12.17 40.42
CA PHE A 436 16.95 -13.61 40.47
C PHE A 436 18.13 -13.93 41.38
N ALA A 437 17.90 -13.90 42.70
CA ALA A 437 18.66 -14.68 43.67
C ALA A 437 17.68 -15.15 44.77
N PRO A 438 17.88 -16.37 45.30
CA PRO A 438 16.84 -17.38 45.55
C PRO A 438 15.82 -17.09 46.67
#